data_AF-A0A4P7CJZ3-F1
#
_entry.id   AF-A0A4P7CJZ3-F1
#
_cell.length_a   1.000
_cell.length_b   1.000
_cell.length_c   1.000
_cell.angle_alpha   90.00
_cell.angle_beta   90.00
_cell.angle_gamma   90.00
#
_symmetry.space_group_name_H-M   'P 1'
#
loop_
_entity.id
_entity.type
_entity.pdbx_description
1 polymer ?
#
loop_
_entity_poly.entity_id
_entity_poly.type
_entity_poly.pdbx_seq_one_letter_code
_entity_poly.pdbx_strand_id
1 'polypeptide(L)'
;MNKFTKISAAALLTVFLAACDKPAPAKPAEAPKAEAAAQAPAAPKAETPAPAAEAPKADAAQAQGVEDFKKLVEWNQAQEKALASSQAELQQTLATQDKAKIEEGLKAFTIKVADVLKSLDALEIKNADVLAFKAKTKETLELSNDLIAESVKVMANPTPEAQKLIQEKSQKLMESGNALQKLQAELQQKFGGK
;
A
#
# COMPACT_ATOMS: atom_id res chain seq x y z
N MET A 1 -16.05 -47.88 6.86
CA MET A 1 -16.63 -47.58 5.54
C MET A 1 -16.83 -46.07 5.45
N ASN A 2 -15.89 -45.39 4.78
CA ASN A 2 -16.10 -44.57 3.58
C ASN A 2 -16.61 -43.14 3.90
N LYS A 3 -15.72 -42.13 3.91
CA LYS A 3 -15.08 -41.43 2.76
C LYS A 3 -15.96 -40.26 2.31
N PHE A 4 -15.54 -39.03 2.61
CA PHE A 4 -15.60 -37.86 1.71
C PHE A 4 -14.61 -36.81 2.28
N THR A 5 -13.35 -36.85 1.84
CA THR A 5 -12.78 -35.91 0.85
C THR A 5 -12.53 -34.53 1.49
N LYS A 6 -11.40 -34.30 2.17
CA LYS A 6 -10.17 -33.76 1.55
C LYS A 6 -10.47 -32.86 0.33
N ILE A 7 -11.16 -31.73 0.56
CA ILE A 7 -11.11 -30.62 -0.39
C ILE A 7 -9.90 -29.77 0.01
N SER A 8 -8.90 -29.88 -0.85
CA SER A 8 -7.62 -29.22 -0.83
C SER A 8 -7.79 -27.70 -0.68
N ALA A 9 -7.32 -27.14 0.43
CA ALA A 9 -7.18 -25.69 0.65
C ALA A 9 -5.98 -25.11 -0.15
N ALA A 10 -5.84 -25.53 -1.41
CA ALA A 10 -4.75 -25.13 -2.30
C ALA A 10 -5.24 -24.50 -3.62
N ALA A 11 -6.53 -24.16 -3.72
CA ALA A 11 -7.13 -23.64 -4.95
C ALA A 11 -7.35 -22.11 -4.97
N LEU A 12 -7.00 -21.37 -3.91
CA LEU A 12 -7.13 -19.90 -3.87
C LEU A 12 -5.86 -19.15 -4.30
N LEU A 13 -4.79 -19.86 -4.63
CA LEU A 13 -3.47 -19.29 -4.97
C LEU A 13 -3.09 -19.38 -6.46
N THR A 14 -4.06 -19.54 -7.36
CA THR A 14 -3.81 -19.65 -8.81
C THR A 14 -4.39 -18.52 -9.66
N VAL A 15 -5.13 -17.57 -9.10
CA VAL A 15 -5.70 -16.45 -9.86
C VAL A 15 -4.66 -15.34 -10.15
N PHE A 16 -3.53 -15.31 -9.45
CA PHE A 16 -2.49 -14.28 -9.65
C PHE A 16 -1.42 -14.61 -10.70
N LEU A 17 -1.42 -15.81 -11.30
CA LEU A 17 -0.38 -16.22 -12.27
C LEU A 17 -0.83 -16.21 -13.74
N ALA A 18 -2.07 -15.81 -14.04
CA ALA A 18 -2.58 -15.75 -15.42
C ALA A 18 -2.55 -14.33 -16.04
N ALA A 19 -1.94 -13.34 -15.38
CA ALA A 19 -1.89 -11.95 -15.86
C ALA A 19 -0.48 -11.52 -16.36
N CYS A 20 0.50 -12.41 -16.39
CA CYS A 20 1.86 -12.14 -16.89
C CYS A 20 2.25 -12.92 -18.15
N ASP A 21 1.29 -13.46 -18.91
CA ASP A 21 1.59 -14.03 -20.23
C ASP A 21 1.10 -13.11 -21.35
N LYS A 22 2.05 -12.34 -21.88
CA LYS A 22 1.94 -11.55 -23.09
C LYS A 22 2.07 -12.51 -24.29
N PRO A 23 1.17 -12.44 -25.28
CA PRO A 23 1.66 -12.03 -26.60
C PRO A 23 0.67 -11.13 -27.38
N ALA A 24 1.20 -10.10 -28.02
CA ALA A 24 0.78 -9.71 -29.36
C ALA A 24 1.78 -10.38 -30.34
N PRO A 25 1.52 -10.59 -31.65
CA PRO A 25 0.53 -9.92 -32.51
C PRO A 25 -0.19 -10.83 -33.55
N ALA A 26 -1.27 -10.35 -34.17
CA ALA A 26 -1.64 -10.74 -35.54
C ALA A 26 -2.70 -9.78 -36.15
N LYS A 27 -2.33 -9.11 -37.23
CA LYS A 27 -3.21 -8.68 -38.34
C LYS A 27 -2.92 -9.66 -39.49
N PRO A 28 -3.87 -10.04 -40.35
CA PRO A 28 -4.07 -9.25 -41.59
C PRO A 28 -5.51 -9.24 -42.18
N ALA A 29 -5.75 -8.17 -42.99
CA ALA A 29 -6.62 -8.01 -44.19
C ALA A 29 -8.11 -8.43 -44.12
N GLU A 30 -9.10 -7.84 -44.81
CA GLU A 30 -9.18 -7.23 -46.15
C GLU A 30 -10.21 -6.06 -46.21
N ALA A 31 -10.03 -5.18 -47.21
CA ALA A 31 -11.03 -4.22 -47.73
C ALA A 31 -11.97 -4.94 -48.74
N PRO A 32 -13.08 -4.37 -49.30
CA PRO A 32 -13.17 -3.10 -50.07
C PRO A 32 -14.49 -2.31 -49.78
N LYS A 33 -14.79 -1.09 -50.23
CA LYS A 33 -14.84 -0.48 -51.57
C LYS A 33 -15.21 1.02 -51.36
N ALA A 34 -14.35 1.98 -51.70
CA ALA A 34 -14.36 2.85 -52.88
C ALA A 34 -15.68 3.60 -53.20
N GLU A 35 -15.67 4.93 -53.07
CA GLU A 35 -16.18 5.85 -54.10
C GLU A 35 -15.52 7.25 -53.99
N ALA A 36 -15.27 7.86 -55.15
CA ALA A 36 -14.53 9.11 -55.42
C ALA A 36 -15.40 10.37 -55.17
N ALA A 37 -14.98 11.64 -55.24
CA ALA A 37 -13.88 12.29 -55.96
C ALA A 37 -13.61 13.72 -55.43
N ALA A 38 -12.34 14.13 -55.57
CA ALA A 38 -11.81 15.43 -56.01
C ALA A 38 -12.19 16.76 -55.29
N GLN A 39 -11.20 17.46 -54.71
CA GLN A 39 -10.47 18.59 -55.30
C GLN A 39 -9.60 19.31 -54.24
N ALA A 40 -8.33 19.56 -54.57
CA ALA A 40 -7.43 20.54 -53.93
C ALA A 40 -7.47 21.84 -54.78
N PRO A 41 -6.92 23.03 -54.37
CA PRO A 41 -5.81 23.21 -53.43
C PRO A 41 -5.82 24.48 -52.55
N ALA A 42 -4.73 24.64 -51.79
CA ALA A 42 -4.04 25.86 -51.36
C ALA A 42 -3.98 26.10 -49.84
N ALA A 43 -2.76 25.92 -49.31
CA ALA A 43 -2.33 26.34 -47.98
C ALA A 43 -2.23 27.87 -47.89
N PRO A 44 -2.18 28.42 -46.66
CA PRO A 44 -0.88 28.87 -46.18
C PRO A 44 -0.54 28.41 -44.76
N LYS A 45 0.63 27.79 -44.66
CA LYS A 45 1.74 28.12 -43.76
C LYS A 45 1.41 28.50 -42.30
N ALA A 46 1.53 27.48 -41.46
CA ALA A 46 2.27 27.44 -40.19
C ALA A 46 2.29 28.71 -39.30
N GLU A 47 1.63 28.60 -38.15
CA GLU A 47 2.25 28.91 -36.86
C GLU A 47 2.05 27.70 -35.94
N THR A 48 3.08 26.86 -35.88
CA THR A 48 3.24 25.85 -34.83
C THR A 48 3.52 26.61 -33.54
N PRO A 49 2.70 26.49 -32.47
CA PRO A 49 3.20 26.83 -31.14
C PRO A 49 4.28 25.81 -30.85
N ALA A 50 5.52 26.28 -30.67
CA ALA A 50 6.60 25.45 -30.17
C ALA A 50 6.11 24.70 -28.90
N PRO A 51 6.32 23.37 -28.76
CA PRO A 51 6.13 22.72 -27.49
C PRO A 51 7.19 23.26 -26.54
N ALA A 52 6.79 24.22 -25.70
CA ALA A 52 7.62 24.74 -24.63
C ALA A 52 7.87 23.61 -23.63
N ALA A 53 9.04 22.99 -23.71
CA ALA A 53 9.89 22.51 -22.60
C ALA A 53 9.24 21.99 -21.29
N GLU A 54 8.12 21.27 -21.32
CA GLU A 54 7.54 20.62 -20.13
C GLU A 54 8.08 19.19 -19.88
N ALA A 55 8.63 18.54 -20.91
CA ALA A 55 9.18 17.18 -20.82
C ALA A 55 10.26 16.98 -19.72
N PRO A 56 11.28 17.85 -19.53
CA PRO A 56 12.36 17.56 -18.58
C PRO A 56 11.93 17.58 -17.10
N LYS A 57 10.84 18.28 -16.75
CA LYS A 57 10.32 18.31 -15.36
C LYS A 57 9.48 17.07 -15.03
N ALA A 58 8.74 16.54 -16.00
CA ALA A 58 7.93 15.33 -15.82
C ALA A 58 8.83 14.10 -15.64
N ASP A 59 9.88 13.96 -16.45
CA ASP A 59 10.88 12.89 -16.31
C ASP A 59 11.62 12.94 -14.97
N ALA A 60 12.00 14.14 -14.52
CA ALA A 60 12.66 14.31 -13.22
C ALA A 60 11.74 13.96 -12.04
N ALA A 61 10.46 14.36 -12.09
CA ALA A 61 9.47 14.01 -11.06
C ALA A 61 9.19 12.50 -11.03
N GLN A 62 9.20 11.84 -12.19
CA GLN A 62 9.03 10.39 -12.32
C GLN A 62 10.24 9.64 -11.77
N ALA A 63 11.46 10.05 -12.12
CA ALA A 63 12.69 9.47 -11.58
C ALA A 63 12.78 9.62 -10.05
N GLN A 64 12.43 10.80 -9.51
CA GLN A 64 12.35 11.03 -8.07
C GLN A 64 11.30 10.11 -7.41
N GLY A 65 10.15 9.92 -8.06
CA GLY A 65 9.09 9.02 -7.58
C GLY A 65 9.55 7.56 -7.48
N VAL A 66 10.33 7.07 -8.45
CA VAL A 66 10.93 5.73 -8.41
C VAL A 66 11.91 5.58 -7.26
N GLU A 67 12.81 6.55 -7.08
CA GLU A 67 13.79 6.54 -5.99
C GLU A 67 13.11 6.55 -4.62
N ASP A 68 12.16 7.48 -4.43
CA ASP A 68 11.45 7.66 -3.18
C ASP A 68 10.59 6.45 -2.83
N PHE A 69 9.87 5.90 -3.81
CA PHE A 69 9.04 4.72 -3.61
C PHE A 69 9.91 3.51 -3.22
N LYS A 70 11.07 3.33 -3.87
CA LYS A 70 12.02 2.28 -3.52
C LYS A 70 12.50 2.40 -2.07
N LYS A 71 12.89 3.61 -1.62
CA LYS A 71 13.30 3.85 -0.22
C LYS A 71 12.21 3.42 0.77
N LEU A 72 10.95 3.73 0.45
CA LEU A 72 9.82 3.41 1.32
C LEU A 72 9.53 1.90 1.35
N VAL A 73 9.66 1.20 0.22
CA VAL A 73 9.54 -0.26 0.15
C VAL A 73 10.63 -0.95 0.97
N GLU A 74 11.88 -0.55 0.79
CA GLU A 74 13.02 -1.09 1.54
C GLU A 74 12.87 -0.84 3.04
N TRP A 75 12.45 0.37 3.42
CA TRP A 75 12.14 0.70 4.81
C TRP A 75 11.03 -0.21 5.36
N ASN A 76 9.92 -0.39 4.64
CA ASN A 76 8.79 -1.19 5.11
C ASN A 76 9.20 -2.66 5.37
N GLN A 77 9.96 -3.27 4.45
CA GLN A 77 10.46 -4.63 4.62
C GLN A 77 11.31 -4.80 5.89
N ALA A 78 12.15 -3.80 6.21
CA ALA A 78 12.94 -3.82 7.44
C ALA A 78 12.06 -3.71 8.70
N GLN A 79 11.00 -2.90 8.64
CA GLN A 79 10.10 -2.69 9.79
C GLN A 79 9.13 -3.85 10.01
N GLU A 80 8.64 -4.52 8.96
CA GLU A 80 7.73 -5.67 9.10
C GLU A 80 8.35 -6.76 9.98
N LYS A 81 9.62 -7.10 9.73
CA LYS A 81 10.34 -8.08 10.56
C LYS A 81 10.50 -7.61 12.00
N ALA A 82 10.81 -6.32 12.20
CA ALA A 82 11.02 -5.76 13.52
C ALA A 82 9.72 -5.71 14.36
N LEU A 83 8.60 -5.33 13.74
CA LEU A 83 7.28 -5.27 14.38
C LEU A 83 6.70 -6.66 14.65
N ALA A 84 6.94 -7.64 13.77
CA ALA A 84 6.47 -9.01 13.97
C ALA A 84 7.03 -9.64 15.27
N SER A 85 8.31 -9.42 15.56
CA SER A 85 8.93 -9.89 16.82
C SER A 85 8.28 -9.25 18.04
N SER A 86 8.14 -7.92 18.04
CA SER A 86 7.56 -7.21 19.18
C SER A 86 6.07 -7.52 19.38
N GLN A 87 5.33 -7.80 18.30
CA GLN A 87 3.96 -8.28 18.40
C GLN A 87 3.89 -9.67 19.05
N ALA A 88 4.78 -10.59 18.66
CA ALA A 88 4.83 -11.93 19.26
C ALA A 88 5.19 -11.87 20.75
N GLU A 89 6.15 -11.02 21.14
CA GLU A 89 6.51 -10.76 22.53
C GLU A 89 5.32 -10.21 23.33
N LEU A 90 4.59 -9.23 22.78
CA LEU A 90 3.37 -8.72 23.41
C LEU A 90 2.34 -9.85 23.62
N GLN A 91 2.09 -10.68 22.61
CA GLN A 91 1.17 -11.82 22.74
C GLN A 91 1.62 -12.81 23.82
N GLN A 92 2.92 -13.05 23.96
CA GLN A 92 3.46 -13.90 25.02
C GLN A 92 3.20 -13.29 26.41
N THR A 93 3.41 -11.98 26.58
CA THR A 93 3.12 -11.31 27.86
C THR A 93 1.63 -11.36 28.19
N LEU A 94 0.75 -11.17 27.20
CA LEU A 94 -0.70 -11.31 27.35
C LEU A 94 -1.12 -12.71 27.82
N ALA A 95 -0.49 -13.76 27.30
CA ALA A 95 -0.78 -15.13 27.69
C ALA A 95 -0.44 -15.44 29.16
N THR A 96 0.41 -14.63 29.80
CA THR A 96 0.76 -14.81 31.22
C THR A 96 -0.38 -14.44 32.17
N GLN A 97 -1.32 -13.59 31.72
CA GLN A 97 -2.37 -12.97 32.55
C GLN A 97 -1.84 -12.16 33.76
N ASP A 98 -0.53 -11.91 33.82
CA ASP A 98 0.11 -11.10 34.84
C ASP A 98 0.04 -9.63 34.42
N LYS A 99 -0.73 -8.85 35.19
CA LYS A 99 -0.98 -7.43 34.88
C LYS A 99 0.32 -6.63 34.74
N ALA A 100 1.31 -6.85 35.60
CA ALA A 100 2.56 -6.10 35.54
C ALA A 100 3.36 -6.44 34.28
N LYS A 101 3.43 -7.72 33.92
CA LYS A 101 4.11 -8.17 32.69
C LYS A 101 3.40 -7.69 31.43
N ILE A 102 2.08 -7.63 31.45
CA ILE A 102 1.27 -7.11 30.34
C ILE A 102 1.52 -5.61 30.15
N GLU A 103 1.53 -4.82 31.23
CA GLU A 103 1.83 -3.39 31.16
C GLU A 103 3.25 -3.13 30.65
N GLU A 104 4.24 -3.90 31.13
CA GLU A 104 5.62 -3.82 30.65
C GLU A 104 5.75 -4.21 29.17
N GLY A 105 5.12 -5.32 28.75
CA GLY A 105 5.09 -5.78 27.37
C GLY A 105 4.45 -4.77 26.44
N LEU A 106 3.32 -4.17 26.86
CA LEU A 106 2.66 -3.11 26.09
C LEU A 106 3.56 -1.88 25.96
N LYS A 107 4.21 -1.45 27.05
CA LYS A 107 5.13 -0.31 27.02
C LYS A 107 6.29 -0.55 26.05
N ALA A 108 6.89 -1.74 26.08
CA ALA A 108 7.97 -2.12 25.17
C ALA A 108 7.50 -2.10 23.71
N PHE A 109 6.32 -2.66 23.42
CA PHE A 109 5.71 -2.62 22.10
C PHE A 109 5.47 -1.18 21.62
N THR A 110 4.87 -0.32 22.43
CA THR A 110 4.60 1.07 22.07
C THR A 110 5.88 1.87 21.84
N ILE A 111 6.95 1.65 22.62
CA ILE A 111 8.27 2.23 22.36
C ILE A 111 8.77 1.79 20.98
N LYS A 112 8.66 0.49 20.66
CA LYS A 112 9.08 -0.02 19.35
C LYS A 112 8.33 0.66 18.21
N VAL A 113 7.01 0.83 18.34
CA VAL A 113 6.23 1.55 17.32
C VAL A 113 6.66 3.01 17.21
N ALA A 114 6.92 3.69 18.33
CA ALA A 114 7.43 5.06 18.31
C ALA A 114 8.78 5.18 17.59
N ASP A 115 9.69 4.22 17.77
CA ASP A 115 10.96 4.17 17.04
C ASP A 115 10.75 3.94 15.55
N VAL A 116 9.80 3.06 15.18
CA VAL A 116 9.41 2.84 13.78
C VAL A 116 8.87 4.14 13.16
N LEU A 117 7.95 4.83 13.82
CA LEU A 117 7.38 6.10 13.36
C LEU A 117 8.47 7.17 13.19
N LYS A 118 9.40 7.26 14.14
CA LYS A 118 10.56 8.15 14.03
C LYS A 118 11.45 7.82 12.83
N SER A 119 11.67 6.52 12.58
CA SER A 119 12.43 6.08 11.40
C SER A 119 11.70 6.37 10.09
N LEU A 120 10.36 6.30 10.08
CA LEU A 120 9.54 6.70 8.94
C LEU A 120 9.71 8.20 8.69
N ASP A 121 9.56 9.02 9.72
CA ASP A 121 9.70 10.47 9.64
C ASP A 121 11.06 10.88 9.06
N ALA A 122 12.13 10.16 9.43
CA ALA A 122 13.49 10.38 8.92
C ALA A 122 13.68 10.05 7.43
N LEU A 123 12.76 9.35 6.76
CA LEU A 123 12.86 9.11 5.33
C LEU A 123 12.67 10.42 4.55
N GLU A 124 13.68 10.82 3.79
CA GLU A 124 13.60 11.95 2.88
C GLU A 124 12.86 11.56 1.61
N ILE A 125 11.57 11.92 1.55
CA ILE A 125 10.68 11.70 0.40
C ILE A 125 10.30 13.07 -0.16
N LYS A 126 10.42 13.25 -1.47
CA LYS A 126 10.18 14.51 -2.18
C LYS A 126 8.99 14.42 -3.13
N ASN A 127 8.74 13.25 -3.72
CA ASN A 127 7.61 13.04 -4.60
C ASN A 127 6.29 13.10 -3.81
N ALA A 128 5.32 13.89 -4.29
CA ALA A 128 4.06 14.16 -3.59
C ALA A 128 3.19 12.90 -3.40
N ASP A 129 3.11 12.02 -4.40
CA ASP A 129 2.33 10.79 -4.30
C ASP A 129 2.95 9.84 -3.26
N VAL A 130 4.28 9.75 -3.25
CA VAL A 130 5.02 8.93 -2.28
C VAL A 130 4.92 9.53 -0.86
N LEU A 131 4.91 10.87 -0.73
CA LEU A 131 4.67 11.56 0.53
C LEU A 131 3.26 11.27 1.08
N ALA A 132 2.24 11.26 0.22
CA ALA A 132 0.88 10.94 0.62
C ALA A 132 0.79 9.50 1.15
N PHE A 133 1.48 8.56 0.50
CA PHE A 133 1.59 7.19 1.00
C PHE A 133 2.32 7.12 2.34
N LYS A 134 3.49 7.77 2.48
CA LYS A 134 4.23 7.88 3.75
C LYS A 134 3.33 8.37 4.89
N ALA A 135 2.58 9.44 4.65
CA ALA A 135 1.68 10.01 5.64
C ALA A 135 0.56 9.03 6.04
N LYS A 136 -0.03 8.33 5.06
CA LYS A 136 -1.05 7.32 5.34
C LYS A 136 -0.46 6.12 6.09
N THR A 137 0.75 5.68 5.76
CA THR A 137 1.47 4.63 6.51
C THR A 137 1.64 5.03 7.98
N LYS A 138 2.05 6.27 8.23
CA LYS A 138 2.19 6.82 9.58
C LYS A 138 0.87 6.77 10.35
N GLU A 139 -0.21 7.30 9.76
CA GLU A 139 -1.54 7.28 10.35
C GLU A 139 -2.02 5.86 10.67
N THR A 140 -1.83 4.91 9.75
CA THR A 140 -2.21 3.50 9.96
C THR A 140 -1.42 2.87 11.12
N LEU A 141 -0.12 3.13 11.23
CA LEU A 141 0.71 2.64 12.33
C LEU A 141 0.31 3.24 13.68
N GLU A 142 0.01 4.54 13.72
CA GLU A 142 -0.48 5.22 14.92
C GLU A 142 -1.84 4.65 15.37
N LEU A 143 -2.80 4.52 14.45
CA LEU A 143 -4.10 3.91 14.72
C LEU A 143 -3.99 2.47 15.22
N SER A 144 -3.07 1.69 14.64
CA SER A 144 -2.82 0.30 15.05
C SER A 144 -2.28 0.22 16.47
N ASN A 145 -1.27 1.04 16.82
CA ASN A 145 -0.73 1.08 18.17
C ASN A 145 -1.77 1.56 19.19
N ASP A 146 -2.54 2.58 18.84
CA ASP A 146 -3.65 3.08 19.66
C ASP A 146 -4.68 1.99 19.95
N LEU A 147 -5.08 1.25 18.91
CA LEU A 147 -6.05 0.17 19.05
C LEU A 147 -5.50 -0.94 19.97
N ILE A 148 -4.25 -1.36 19.77
CA ILE A 148 -3.61 -2.38 20.61
C ILE A 148 -3.53 -1.92 22.06
N ALA A 149 -3.05 -0.71 22.31
CA ALA A 149 -2.93 -0.17 23.66
C ALA A 149 -4.28 -0.04 24.36
N GLU A 150 -5.31 0.39 23.63
CA GLU A 150 -6.66 0.46 24.17
C GLU A 150 -7.23 -0.94 24.43
N SER A 151 -7.06 -1.90 23.51
CA SER A 151 -7.52 -3.28 23.71
C SER A 151 -6.92 -3.91 24.96
N VAL A 152 -5.64 -3.66 25.24
CA VAL A 152 -4.99 -4.14 26.46
C VAL A 152 -5.60 -3.51 27.71
N LYS A 153 -5.90 -2.21 27.70
CA LYS A 153 -6.60 -1.54 28.82
C LYS A 153 -8.01 -2.11 29.03
N VAL A 154 -8.77 -2.31 27.96
CA VAL A 154 -10.13 -2.86 28.01
C VAL A 154 -10.13 -4.29 28.55
N MET A 155 -9.12 -5.11 28.23
CA MET A 155 -8.99 -6.46 28.80
C MET A 155 -8.90 -6.44 30.33
N ALA A 156 -8.24 -5.43 30.92
CA ALA A 156 -8.14 -5.30 32.37
C ALA A 156 -9.42 -4.75 33.02
N ASN A 157 -10.23 -3.97 32.29
CA ASN A 157 -11.47 -3.39 32.79
C ASN A 157 -12.51 -3.23 31.67
N PRO A 158 -13.27 -4.31 31.35
CA PRO A 158 -14.19 -4.29 30.22
C PRO A 158 -15.44 -3.47 30.55
N THR A 159 -15.72 -2.44 29.77
CA THR A 159 -16.98 -1.69 29.82
C THR A 159 -17.64 -1.60 28.43
N PRO A 160 -18.96 -1.40 28.35
CA PRO A 160 -19.64 -1.20 27.06
C PRO A 160 -19.06 -0.02 26.26
N GLU A 161 -18.74 1.09 26.94
CA GLU A 161 -18.19 2.29 26.32
C GLU A 161 -16.79 2.02 25.76
N ALA A 162 -15.96 1.30 26.51
CA ALA A 162 -14.61 0.94 26.09
C ALA A 162 -14.64 -0.04 24.90
N GLN A 163 -15.57 -1.00 24.90
CA GLN A 163 -15.77 -1.90 23.75
C GLN A 163 -16.23 -1.14 22.50
N LYS A 164 -17.12 -0.15 22.65
CA LYS A 164 -17.54 0.70 21.53
C LYS A 164 -16.36 1.50 20.96
N LEU A 165 -15.50 2.04 21.81
CA LEU A 165 -14.29 2.76 21.37
C LEU A 165 -13.34 1.83 20.58
N ILE A 166 -13.17 0.58 21.01
CA ILE A 166 -12.40 -0.43 20.26
C ILE A 166 -13.01 -0.68 18.87
N GLN A 167 -14.33 -0.80 18.78
CA GLN A 167 -15.02 -0.98 17.49
C GLN A 167 -14.80 0.22 16.57
N GLU A 168 -14.96 1.45 17.08
CA GLU A 168 -14.74 2.68 16.31
C GLU A 168 -13.29 2.81 15.81
N LYS A 169 -12.30 2.52 16.68
CA LYS A 169 -10.88 2.52 16.29
C LYS A 169 -10.58 1.42 15.28
N SER A 170 -11.19 0.23 15.43
CA SER A 170 -11.03 -0.87 14.47
C SER A 170 -11.57 -0.51 13.09
N GLN A 171 -12.71 0.18 13.03
CA GLN A 171 -13.29 0.64 11.78
C GLN A 171 -12.41 1.69 11.09
N LYS A 172 -11.90 2.68 11.85
CA LYS A 172 -10.94 3.66 11.34
C LYS A 172 -9.66 3.01 10.82
N LEU A 173 -9.13 2.01 11.54
CA LEU A 173 -7.95 1.28 11.11
C LEU A 173 -8.21 0.51 9.81
N MET A 174 -9.38 -0.10 9.66
CA MET A 174 -9.78 -0.78 8.43
C MET A 174 -9.88 0.20 7.24
N GLU A 175 -10.51 1.36 7.44
CA GLU A 175 -10.60 2.41 6.42
C GLU A 175 -9.22 2.93 6.01
N SER A 176 -8.35 3.20 7.00
CA SER A 176 -6.97 3.63 6.78
C SER A 176 -6.17 2.57 6.01
N GLY A 177 -6.32 1.28 6.38
CA GLY A 177 -5.69 0.16 5.70
C GLY A 177 -6.15 0.00 4.24
N ASN A 178 -7.44 0.14 3.96
CA ASN A 178 -7.96 0.11 2.58
C ASN A 178 -7.39 1.26 1.74
N ALA A 179 -7.32 2.47 2.31
CA ALA A 179 -6.72 3.63 1.64
C ALA A 179 -5.23 3.41 1.38
N LEU A 180 -4.51 2.82 2.34
CA LEU A 180 -3.09 2.51 2.22
C LEU A 180 -2.84 1.49 1.10
N GLN A 181 -3.62 0.42 1.04
CA GLN A 181 -3.53 -0.58 -0.03
C GLN A 181 -3.78 0.02 -1.41
N LYS A 182 -4.78 0.91 -1.54
CA LYS A 182 -5.07 1.61 -2.79
C LYS A 182 -3.88 2.47 -3.23
N LEU A 183 -3.34 3.28 -2.32
CA LEU A 183 -2.17 4.12 -2.61
C LEU A 183 -0.95 3.27 -2.99
N GLN A 184 -0.72 2.15 -2.31
CA GLN A 184 0.37 1.23 -2.66
C GLN A 184 0.23 0.69 -4.08
N ALA A 185 -0.97 0.27 -4.48
CA ALA A 185 -1.22 -0.21 -5.84
C ALA A 185 -0.99 0.88 -6.89
N GLU A 186 -1.45 2.11 -6.61
CA GLU A 186 -1.23 3.27 -7.49
C GLU A 186 0.26 3.60 -7.63
N LEU A 187 1.02 3.60 -6.54
CA LEU A 187 2.47 3.83 -6.57
C LEU A 187 3.21 2.69 -7.27
N GLN A 188 2.82 1.44 -7.06
CA GLN A 188 3.42 0.30 -7.74
C GLN A 188 3.21 0.41 -9.26
N GLN A 189 2.01 0.81 -9.70
CA GLN A 189 1.73 1.04 -11.12
C GLN A 189 2.55 2.20 -11.70
N LYS A 190 2.73 3.28 -10.93
CA LYS A 190 3.44 4.49 -11.37
C LYS A 190 4.97 4.34 -11.34
N PHE A 191 5.51 3.67 -10.33
CA PHE A 191 6.93 3.72 -9.95
C PHE A 191 7.57 2.35 -9.72
N GLY A 192 6.80 1.26 -9.71
CA GLY A 192 7.27 -0.09 -9.37
C GLY A 192 8.21 -0.75 -10.40
N GLY A 193 8.50 -0.08 -11.51
CA GLY A 193 9.27 -0.64 -12.63
C GLY A 193 8.49 -1.71 -13.40
N LYS A 194 8.95 -2.02 -14.62
CA LYS A 194 8.59 -3.26 -15.31
C LYS A 194 9.60 -4.35 -14.97
#